data_AF-A0A2K1QHG1-F1
#
_entry.id   AF-A0A2K1QHG1-F1
#
_cell.length_a   1.000
_cell.length_b   1.000
_cell.length_c   1.000
_cell.angle_alpha   90.00
_cell.angle_beta   90.00
_cell.angle_gamma   90.00
#
_symmetry.space_group_name_H-M   'P 1'
#
loop_
_entity.id
_entity.type
_entity.pdbx_description
1 polymer ?
#
loop_
_entity_poly.entity_id
_entity_poly.type
_entity_poly.pdbx_seq_one_letter_code
_entity_poly.pdbx_strand_id
1 'polypeptide(L)'
;MPALLSNTPVDASIEDVVDHIMYAGQLIGFKHVGIGSDFDGMLHGPQGLENVSKFPAIAMELLKRGVDENAIKQVMGLNIIRVLSENEEQARSEFQAKQVPLRDEIDSIWTGEQLEMIRTASVKNT
;
A
#
# COMPACT_ATOMS: atom_id res chain seq x y z
N MET A 1 -17.53 20.02 -3.64
CA MET A 1 -16.26 19.40 -3.24
C MET A 1 -15.30 20.50 -2.86
N PRO A 2 -14.58 20.42 -1.74
CA PRO A 2 -13.48 21.35 -1.51
C PRO A 2 -12.48 21.22 -2.67
N ALA A 3 -11.96 22.35 -3.14
CA ALA A 3 -10.89 22.36 -4.12
C ALA A 3 -9.60 21.96 -3.40
N LEU A 4 -9.29 20.67 -3.42
CA LEU A 4 -8.05 20.12 -2.83
C LEU A 4 -6.87 20.15 -3.82
N LEU A 5 -7.06 20.68 -5.02
CA LEU A 5 -6.02 20.80 -6.02
C LEU A 5 -5.71 22.28 -6.22
N SER A 6 -4.42 22.64 -6.17
CA SER A 6 -3.99 23.90 -6.74
C SER A 6 -4.21 23.86 -8.25
N ASN A 7 -4.62 24.98 -8.86
CA ASN A 7 -4.84 25.05 -10.31
C ASN A 7 -3.54 25.10 -11.12
N THR A 8 -2.38 25.02 -10.45
CA THR A 8 -1.03 25.16 -11.01
C THR A 8 -0.07 24.22 -10.27
N PRO A 9 0.50 23.19 -10.93
CA PRO A 9 1.34 22.17 -10.28
C PRO A 9 2.59 22.72 -9.56
N VAL A 10 3.07 23.90 -9.97
CA VAL A 10 4.23 24.59 -9.38
C VAL A 10 3.96 25.20 -7.99
N ASP A 11 2.70 25.27 -7.57
CA ASP A 11 2.30 25.94 -6.32
C ASP A 11 1.96 24.95 -5.18
N ALA A 12 2.17 23.65 -5.38
CA ALA A 12 1.87 22.66 -4.34
C ALA A 12 2.78 22.83 -3.12
N SER A 13 2.19 22.76 -1.93
CA SER A 13 2.83 23.01 -0.66
C SER A 13 2.54 21.92 0.37
N ILE A 14 3.24 21.97 1.51
CA ILE A 14 2.93 21.11 2.66
C ILE A 14 1.52 21.36 3.18
N GLU A 15 1.01 22.58 3.09
CA GLU A 15 -0.34 22.94 3.51
C GLU A 15 -1.39 22.18 2.69
N ASP A 16 -1.19 22.06 1.37
CA ASP A 16 -2.09 21.29 0.50
C ASP A 16 -2.08 19.81 0.89
N VAL A 17 -0.90 19.22 1.09
CA VAL A 17 -0.78 17.82 1.52
C VAL A 17 -1.50 17.57 2.85
N VAL A 18 -1.35 18.49 3.80
CA VAL A 18 -2.03 18.39 5.10
C VAL A 18 -3.53 18.64 4.96
N ASP A 19 -3.99 19.49 4.03
CA ASP A 19 -5.42 19.63 3.71
C ASP A 19 -6.03 18.32 3.20
N HIS A 20 -5.32 17.57 2.34
CA HIS A 20 -5.76 16.23 1.91
C HIS A 20 -5.86 15.25 3.07
N ILE A 21 -4.85 15.21 3.96
CA ILE A 21 -4.87 14.36 5.16
C ILE A 21 -6.05 14.72 6.05
N MET A 22 -6.28 16.01 6.29
CA MET A 22 -7.37 16.51 7.11
C MET A 22 -8.73 16.17 6.51
N TYR A 23 -8.91 16.39 5.21
CA TYR A 23 -10.15 16.08 4.52
C TYR A 23 -10.49 14.59 4.62
N ALA A 24 -9.56 13.70 4.30
CA ALA A 24 -9.76 12.27 4.44
C ALA A 24 -10.02 11.88 5.91
N GLY A 25 -9.22 12.41 6.84
CA GLY A 25 -9.36 12.13 8.27
C GLY A 25 -10.70 12.56 8.85
N GLN A 26 -11.26 13.70 8.41
CA GLN A 26 -12.57 14.19 8.82
C GLN A 26 -13.72 13.42 8.16
N LEU A 27 -13.54 12.95 6.93
CA LEU A 27 -14.57 12.24 6.17
C LEU A 27 -14.73 10.78 6.61
N ILE A 28 -13.61 10.05 6.78
CA ILE A 28 -13.62 8.61 7.06
C ILE A 28 -12.94 8.22 8.38
N GLY A 29 -12.36 9.19 9.10
CA GLY A 29 -11.61 8.96 10.33
C GLY A 29 -10.11 8.77 10.08
N PHE A 30 -9.28 9.40 10.91
CA PHE A 30 -7.80 9.36 10.80
C PHE A 30 -7.20 7.95 10.88
N LYS A 31 -7.89 6.96 11.47
CA LYS A 31 -7.45 5.56 11.53
C LYS A 31 -7.37 4.84 10.16
N HIS A 32 -7.81 5.52 9.10
CA HIS A 32 -7.81 5.01 7.71
C HIS A 32 -6.89 5.82 6.79
N VAL A 33 -6.15 6.79 7.30
CA VAL A 33 -5.28 7.67 6.50
C VAL A 33 -3.82 7.31 6.73
N GLY A 34 -3.00 7.39 5.69
CA GLY A 34 -1.55 7.17 5.76
C GLY A 34 -0.80 8.16 4.87
N ILE A 35 0.53 8.05 4.84
CA ILE A 35 1.39 8.88 4.00
C ILE A 35 2.10 7.98 2.98
N GLY A 36 1.94 8.30 1.70
CA GLY A 36 2.70 7.69 0.61
C GLY A 36 3.34 8.79 -0.22
N SER A 37 4.62 9.06 0.01
CA SER A 37 5.28 10.26 -0.55
C SER A 37 5.60 10.15 -2.04
N ASP A 38 5.81 8.94 -2.54
CA ASP A 38 6.31 8.68 -3.90
C ASP A 38 7.61 9.45 -4.21
N PHE A 39 8.49 9.57 -3.20
CA PHE A 39 9.81 10.17 -3.39
C PHE A 39 10.61 9.37 -4.43
N ASP A 40 11.42 10.07 -5.21
CA ASP A 40 12.14 9.57 -6.40
C ASP A 40 11.24 9.15 -7.59
N GLY A 41 9.91 9.22 -7.45
CA GLY A 41 8.92 9.08 -8.54
C GLY A 41 8.58 10.38 -9.27
N MET A 42 9.09 11.53 -8.78
CA MET A 42 8.80 12.87 -9.31
C MET A 42 10.07 13.73 -9.42
N LEU A 43 10.06 14.70 -10.34
CA LEU A 43 11.21 15.60 -10.56
C LEU A 43 11.37 16.62 -9.42
N HIS A 44 10.26 17.14 -8.89
CA HIS A 44 10.23 18.08 -7.77
C HIS A 44 9.05 17.75 -6.86
N GLY A 45 9.29 17.72 -5.53
CA GLY A 45 8.22 17.60 -4.53
C GLY A 45 7.57 18.95 -4.19
N PRO A 46 6.46 18.94 -3.43
CA PRO A 46 5.82 20.16 -2.92
C PRO A 46 6.77 21.01 -2.08
N GLN A 47 6.51 22.32 -2.02
CA GLN A 47 7.25 23.23 -1.14
C GLN A 47 7.09 22.79 0.32
N GLY A 48 8.21 22.68 1.04
CA GLY A 48 8.27 22.16 2.41
C GLY A 48 8.38 20.63 2.50
N LEU A 49 8.25 19.90 1.38
CA LEU A 49 8.35 18.44 1.27
C LEU A 49 9.32 18.03 0.15
N GLU A 50 10.47 18.71 0.04
CA GLU A 50 11.37 18.53 -1.10
C GLU A 50 12.11 17.19 -1.12
N ASN A 51 12.21 16.51 0.04
CA ASN A 51 12.91 15.24 0.17
C ASN A 51 12.52 14.49 1.46
N VAL A 52 13.07 13.28 1.62
CA VAL A 52 12.81 12.38 2.75
C VAL A 52 13.14 12.95 4.14
N SER A 53 13.95 14.00 4.26
CA SER A 53 14.21 14.62 5.57
C SER A 53 13.02 15.42 6.12
N LYS A 54 11.97 15.62 5.32
CA LYS A 54 10.87 16.56 5.59
C LYS A 54 9.66 15.95 6.30
N PHE A 55 9.61 14.63 6.52
CA PHE A 55 8.49 14.00 7.25
C PHE A 55 8.16 14.63 8.61
N PRO A 56 9.13 15.10 9.44
CA PRO A 56 8.80 15.79 10.69
C PRO A 56 7.93 17.06 10.50
N ALA A 57 8.03 17.72 9.34
CA ALA A 57 7.23 18.91 9.05
C ALA A 57 5.74 18.58 8.93
N ILE A 58 5.37 17.41 8.38
CA ILE A 58 3.96 16.99 8.25
C ILE A 58 3.33 16.83 9.63
N ALA A 59 4.01 16.15 10.55
CA ALA A 59 3.53 15.97 11.92
C ALA A 59 3.37 17.33 12.63
N MET A 60 4.30 18.25 12.42
CA MET A 60 4.23 19.60 12.97
C MET A 60 3.05 20.41 12.42
N GLU A 61 2.77 20.34 11.11
CA GLU A 61 1.61 21.01 10.53
C GLU A 61 0.28 20.41 11.00
N LEU A 62 0.18 19.08 11.17
CA LEU A 62 -0.99 18.44 11.77
C LEU A 62 -1.20 18.87 13.23
N LEU A 63 -0.12 18.97 14.02
CA LEU A 63 -0.17 19.48 15.39
C LEU A 63 -0.67 20.93 15.44
N LYS A 64 -0.15 21.80 14.56
CA LYS A 64 -0.59 23.21 14.45
C LYS A 64 -2.08 23.32 14.14
N ARG A 65 -2.63 22.37 13.38
CA ARG A 65 -4.05 22.29 13.02
C ARG A 65 -4.93 21.59 14.06
N GLY A 66 -4.37 21.25 15.22
CA GLY A 66 -5.11 20.71 16.36
C GLY A 66 -5.48 19.23 16.24
N VAL A 67 -4.77 18.46 15.40
CA VAL A 67 -4.96 17.02 15.32
C VAL A 67 -4.39 16.35 16.57
N ASP A 68 -5.17 15.44 17.17
CA ASP A 68 -4.76 14.68 18.34
C ASP A 68 -3.48 13.87 18.09
N GLU A 69 -2.60 13.79 19.09
CA GLU A 69 -1.31 13.11 18.97
C GLU A 69 -1.47 11.63 18.58
N ASN A 70 -2.50 10.94 19.07
CA ASN A 70 -2.75 9.55 18.68
C ASN A 70 -3.20 9.43 17.24
N ALA A 71 -4.02 10.37 16.75
CA ALA A 71 -4.40 10.45 15.35
C ALA A 71 -3.19 10.74 14.44
N ILE A 72 -2.25 11.57 14.90
CA ILE A 72 -0.98 11.80 14.17
C ILE A 72 -0.16 10.50 14.13
N LYS A 73 0.02 9.79 15.25
CA LYS A 73 0.73 8.50 15.27
C LYS A 73 0.07 7.47 14.33
N GLN A 74 -1.26 7.47 14.26
CA GLN A 74 -2.02 6.67 13.29
C GLN A 74 -1.63 6.97 11.86
N VAL A 75 -1.70 8.25 11.44
CA VAL A 75 -1.34 8.70 10.09
C VAL A 75 0.13 8.42 9.77
N MET A 76 1.03 8.64 10.73
CA MET A 76 2.47 8.49 10.54
C MET A 76 2.92 7.02 10.41
N GLY A 77 2.13 6.04 10.89
CA GLY A 77 2.51 4.65 10.70
C GLY A 77 1.66 3.59 11.42
N LEU A 78 0.96 3.91 12.51
CA LEU A 78 0.21 2.85 13.23
C LEU A 78 -0.91 2.26 12.38
N ASN A 79 -1.46 3.02 11.43
CA ASN A 79 -2.49 2.51 10.53
C ASN A 79 -1.95 1.48 9.54
N ILE A 80 -0.78 1.71 8.93
CA ILE A 80 -0.21 0.75 7.99
C ILE A 80 0.25 -0.52 8.71
N ILE A 81 0.78 -0.38 9.94
CA ILE A 81 1.11 -1.53 10.79
C ILE A 81 -0.15 -2.36 11.06
N ARG A 82 -1.25 -1.73 11.48
CA ARG A 82 -2.52 -2.41 11.70
C ARG A 82 -3.00 -3.17 10.45
N VAL A 83 -3.01 -2.52 9.29
CA VAL A 83 -3.45 -3.13 8.03
C VAL A 83 -2.58 -4.33 7.65
N LEU A 84 -1.26 -4.21 7.77
CA LEU A 84 -0.36 -5.33 7.49
C LEU A 84 -0.61 -6.50 8.43
N SER A 85 -0.77 -6.25 9.74
CA SER A 85 -1.08 -7.30 10.72
C SER A 85 -2.41 -8.01 10.45
N GLU A 86 -3.48 -7.25 10.13
CA GLU A 86 -4.78 -7.84 9.78
C GLU A 86 -4.68 -8.71 8.50
N ASN A 87 -3.89 -8.29 7.51
CA ASN A 87 -3.64 -9.08 6.30
C ASN A 87 -2.87 -10.36 6.58
N GLU A 88 -1.87 -10.32 7.46
CA GLU A 88 -1.10 -11.50 7.88
C GLU A 88 -1.97 -12.50 8.65
N GLU A 89 -2.89 -12.02 9.48
CA GLU A 89 -3.86 -12.85 10.18
C GLU A 89 -4.80 -13.56 9.21
N GLN A 90 -5.33 -12.83 8.22
CA GLN A 90 -6.17 -13.40 7.18
C GLN A 90 -5.43 -14.45 6.35
N ALA A 91 -4.21 -14.15 5.89
CA ALA A 91 -3.39 -15.09 5.13
C ALA A 91 -3.09 -16.36 5.95
N ARG A 92 -2.86 -16.24 7.26
CA ARG A 92 -2.67 -17.38 8.17
C ARG A 92 -3.93 -18.23 8.28
N SER A 93 -5.10 -17.60 8.38
CA SER A 93 -6.39 -18.28 8.44
C SER A 93 -6.65 -19.10 7.17
N GLU A 94 -6.43 -18.53 6.00
CA GLU A 94 -6.59 -19.22 4.70
C GLU A 94 -5.62 -20.40 4.54
N PHE A 95 -4.37 -20.22 4.98
CA PHE A 95 -3.39 -21.29 5.00
C PHE A 95 -3.81 -22.44 5.91
N GLN A 96 -4.29 -22.14 7.12
CA GLN A 96 -4.80 -23.16 8.06
C GLN A 96 -6.06 -23.87 7.53
N ALA A 97 -6.91 -23.15 6.80
CA ALA A 97 -8.06 -23.70 6.10
C ALA A 97 -7.68 -24.57 4.88
N LYS A 98 -6.39 -24.66 4.52
CA LYS A 98 -5.87 -25.40 3.36
C LYS A 98 -6.51 -24.94 2.05
N GLN A 99 -6.74 -23.63 1.93
CA GLN A 99 -7.22 -23.05 0.68
C GLN A 99 -6.23 -23.37 -0.45
N VAL A 100 -6.75 -23.81 -1.60
CA VAL A 100 -5.90 -24.16 -2.74
C VAL A 100 -5.33 -22.86 -3.31
N PRO A 101 -3.99 -22.73 -3.48
CA PRO A 101 -3.41 -21.55 -4.09
C PRO A 101 -3.93 -21.35 -5.51
N LEU A 102 -4.04 -20.09 -5.94
CA LEU A 102 -4.29 -19.76 -7.33
C LEU A 102 -3.18 -20.40 -8.19
N ARG A 103 -3.57 -20.99 -9.31
CA ARG A 103 -2.65 -21.59 -10.28
C ARG A 103 -2.88 -20.94 -11.62
N ASP A 104 -1.79 -20.59 -12.30
CA ASP A 104 -1.88 -20.17 -13.69
C ASP A 104 -2.24 -21.37 -14.56
N GLU A 105 -3.13 -21.15 -15.51
CA GLU A 105 -3.41 -22.11 -16.57
C GLU A 105 -2.32 -21.98 -17.63
N ILE A 106 -1.51 -23.02 -17.77
CA ILE A 106 -0.42 -23.08 -18.76
C ILE A 106 -0.65 -24.23 -19.72
N ASP A 107 -0.32 -24.00 -20.99
CA ASP A 107 -0.35 -25.04 -22.00
C ASP A 107 0.65 -26.16 -21.67
N SER A 108 0.33 -27.39 -22.07
CA SER A 108 1.24 -28.52 -21.91
C SER A 108 2.50 -28.31 -22.72
N ILE A 109 3.66 -28.38 -22.07
CA ILE A 109 4.97 -28.39 -22.74
C ILE A 109 5.29 -29.75 -23.38
N TRP A 110 4.53 -30.79 -23.03
CA TRP A 110 4.70 -32.14 -23.55
C TRP A 110 3.66 -32.43 -24.62
N THR A 111 4.08 -33.07 -25.70
CA THR A 111 3.15 -33.68 -26.66
C THR A 111 2.52 -34.94 -26.06
N GLY A 112 1.40 -35.39 -26.63
CA GLY A 112 0.74 -36.62 -26.20
C GLY A 112 1.65 -37.86 -26.26
N GLU A 113 2.51 -37.96 -27.28
CA GLU A 113 3.46 -39.06 -27.42
C GLU A 113 4.50 -39.06 -26.28
N GLN A 114 5.05 -37.89 -25.95
CA GLN A 114 6.03 -37.79 -24.86
C GLN A 114 5.40 -38.12 -23.51
N LEU A 115 4.13 -37.74 -23.29
CA LEU A 115 3.39 -38.14 -22.08
C LEU A 115 3.22 -39.66 -21.98
N GLU A 116 2.94 -40.35 -23.09
CA GLU A 116 2.83 -41.82 -23.10
C GLU A 116 4.18 -42.52 -22.88
N MET A 117 5.27 -41.97 -23.41
CA MET A 117 6.63 -42.47 -23.14
C MET A 117 6.96 -42.39 -21.64
N ILE A 118 6.65 -41.29 -20.96
CA ILE A 118 6.85 -41.16 -19.50
C ILE A 118 6.02 -42.19 -18.74
N ARG A 119 4.72 -42.31 -19.06
CA ARG A 119 3.82 -43.25 -18.36
C ARG A 119 4.34 -44.68 -18.46
N THR A 120 4.75 -45.10 -19.65
CA THR A 120 5.24 -46.46 -19.91
C THR A 120 6.59 -46.73 -19.24
N ALA A 121 7.48 -45.73 -19.19
CA ALA A 121 8.75 -45.84 -18.48
C ALA A 121 8.57 -45.98 -16.96
N SER A 122 7.56 -45.30 -16.40
CA SER A 122 7.27 -45.35 -14.96
C SER A 122 6.70 -46.70 -14.50
N VAL A 123 5.98 -47.43 -15.37
CA VAL A 123 5.38 -48.74 -15.06
C VAL A 123 6.40 -49.89 -15.09
N LYS A 124 7.50 -49.75 -15.84
CA LYS A 124 8.53 -50.80 -15.97
C LYS A 124 9.52 -50.87 -14.81
N ASN A 125 9.48 -49.92 -13.87
CA ASN A 125 10.40 -49.81 -12.73
C ASN A 125 9.77 -50.24 -11.38
N THR A 126 8.62 -50.92 -11.41
CA THR A 126 7.94 -51.57 -10.28
C THR A 126 7.69 -53.03 -10.61
#